data_AF-A0A7S1LMD4-F1
#
_entry.id   AF-A0A7S1LMD4-F1
#
_cell.length_a   1.000
_cell.length_b   1.000
_cell.length_c   1.000
_cell.angle_alpha   90.00
_cell.angle_beta   90.00
_cell.angle_gamma   90.00
#
_symmetry.space_group_name_H-M   'P 1'
#
loop_
_entity.id
_entity.type
_entity.pdbx_description
1 polymer ?
#
loop_
_entity_poly.entity_id
_entity_poly.type
_entity_poly.pdbx_seq_one_letter_code
_entity_poly.pdbx_strand_id
1 'polypeptide(L)'
;KDFKPPPHFPVPARLLSKMPTAIKISGRVGRHNLINDCYEPMQIMHNGKTCWVARSVASRYLFHSGKARWCISKQLDDGARCWAYVAAPEGSQDPSASPGPWTVCDTDAEWRPDPAVTSEAVPACNDKFVQLRMSLDQELEKHNLNDPKALRELWKRLDCNGNGMASLAEVDKLVVDMVKGKTWPEWLNNKAALMRAFKAADLDEGDGDGWVEMGEFHCLLLDIFWF
;
A
#
# COMPACT_ATOMS: atom_id res chain seq x y z
N LYS A 1 -52.02 13.46 27.54
CA LYS A 1 -51.12 12.36 27.95
C LYS A 1 -49.74 12.72 27.43
N ASP A 2 -49.00 13.48 28.23
CA ASP A 2 -47.74 14.11 27.84
C ASP A 2 -46.63 13.06 27.72
N PHE A 3 -46.01 12.99 26.55
CA PHE A 3 -44.90 12.09 26.27
C PHE A 3 -43.62 12.69 26.84
N LYS A 4 -43.16 12.17 27.97
CA LYS A 4 -41.89 12.56 28.58
C LYS A 4 -40.77 11.80 27.87
N PRO A 5 -39.78 12.47 27.24
CA PRO A 5 -38.65 11.77 26.63
C PRO A 5 -37.86 11.01 27.71
N PRO A 6 -37.27 9.84 27.36
CA PRO A 6 -36.54 9.03 28.31
C PRO A 6 -35.30 9.77 28.84
N PRO A 7 -34.86 9.49 30.07
CA PRO A 7 -33.70 10.15 30.65
C PRO A 7 -32.46 9.87 29.82
N HIS A 8 -31.72 10.94 29.48
CA HIS A 8 -30.39 10.85 28.91
C HIS A 8 -29.48 10.17 29.93
N PHE A 9 -29.18 8.89 29.70
CA PHE A 9 -28.09 8.23 30.40
C PHE A 9 -26.77 8.81 29.86
N PRO A 10 -25.91 9.43 30.70
CA PRO A 10 -24.57 9.78 30.26
C PRO A 10 -23.83 8.48 29.92
N VAL A 11 -23.36 8.38 28.68
CA VAL A 11 -22.51 7.26 28.25
C VAL A 11 -21.27 7.28 29.14
N PRO A 12 -20.95 6.18 29.84
CA PRO A 12 -19.80 6.14 30.74
C PRO A 12 -18.50 6.36 29.95
N ALA A 13 -17.68 7.29 30.40
CA ALA A 13 -16.39 7.69 29.82
C ALA A 13 -15.27 6.64 29.98
N ARG A 14 -15.59 5.35 29.86
CA ARG A 14 -14.62 4.25 29.95
C ARG A 14 -14.70 3.39 28.70
N LEU A 15 -13.55 3.31 28.02
CA LEU A 15 -13.30 2.73 26.69
C LEU A 15 -13.60 3.69 25.53
N LEU A 16 -13.05 4.91 25.58
CA LEU A 16 -12.37 5.40 24.39
C LEU A 16 -11.21 4.44 24.15
N SER A 17 -11.46 3.32 23.46
CA SER A 17 -10.37 2.67 22.73
C SER A 17 -9.73 3.80 21.92
N LYS A 18 -8.42 4.02 22.09
CA LYS A 18 -7.70 4.96 21.22
C LYS A 18 -8.09 4.54 19.81
N MET A 19 -8.85 5.38 19.11
CA MET A 19 -9.18 5.11 17.73
C MET A 19 -7.85 4.85 17.01
N PRO A 20 -7.79 3.88 16.09
CA PRO A 20 -6.61 3.70 15.26
C PRO A 20 -6.19 5.06 14.70
N THR A 21 -4.95 5.47 14.95
CA THR A 21 -4.46 6.78 14.51
C THR A 21 -4.02 6.65 13.07
N ALA A 22 -4.69 7.37 12.17
CA ALA A 22 -4.21 7.57 10.81
C ALA A 22 -3.10 8.64 10.80
N ILE A 23 -2.23 8.60 9.79
CA ILE A 23 -1.13 9.55 9.65
C ILE A 23 -1.37 10.40 8.41
N LYS A 24 -1.46 11.71 8.57
CA LYS A 24 -1.50 12.64 7.46
C LYS A 24 -0.08 13.08 7.12
N ILE A 25 0.34 12.82 5.89
CA ILE A 25 1.57 13.36 5.31
C ILE A 25 1.19 14.55 4.42
N SER A 26 1.90 15.66 4.56
CA SER A 26 1.64 16.88 3.77
C SER A 26 2.89 17.69 3.53
N GLY A 27 2.84 18.56 2.52
CA GLY A 27 3.85 19.59 2.25
C GLY A 27 4.87 19.23 1.16
N ARG A 28 4.90 17.99 0.67
CA ARG A 28 5.79 17.63 -0.44
C ARG A 28 5.36 18.31 -1.74
N VAL A 29 6.30 18.89 -2.46
CA VAL A 29 6.09 19.43 -3.81
C VAL A 29 7.07 18.80 -4.80
N GLY A 30 6.73 18.82 -6.09
CA GLY A 30 7.60 18.25 -7.14
C GLY A 30 7.63 16.72 -7.15
N ARG A 31 8.83 16.14 -7.29
CA ARG A 31 9.00 14.68 -7.37
C ARG A 31 8.44 14.00 -6.12
N HIS A 32 7.67 12.93 -6.33
CA HIS A 32 6.99 12.17 -5.28
C HIS A 32 5.98 13.00 -4.44
N ASN A 33 5.34 14.03 -5.01
CA ASN A 33 4.25 14.77 -4.33
C ASN A 33 3.03 13.89 -3.98
N LEU A 34 2.71 12.88 -4.79
CA LEU A 34 2.85 11.50 -4.36
C LEU A 34 2.39 11.13 -2.95
N ILE A 35 3.35 11.36 -2.05
CA ILE A 35 3.34 10.90 -0.67
C ILE A 35 2.39 11.71 0.21
N ASN A 36 1.92 12.87 -0.24
CA ASN A 36 0.94 13.68 0.47
C ASN A 36 -0.40 12.97 0.47
N ASP A 37 -0.76 12.36 1.59
CA ASP A 37 -2.00 11.60 1.72
C ASP A 37 -2.36 11.40 3.19
N CYS A 38 -3.55 10.86 3.43
CA CYS A 38 -3.90 10.27 4.70
C CYS A 38 -3.67 8.76 4.63
N TYR A 39 -2.85 8.25 5.54
CA TYR A 39 -2.49 6.85 5.65
C TYR A 39 -3.28 6.22 6.80
N GLU A 40 -4.11 5.24 6.48
CA GLU A 40 -4.94 4.52 7.43
C GLU A 40 -4.19 3.32 8.00
N PRO A 41 -4.32 3.04 9.31
CA PRO A 41 -3.59 1.95 9.95
C PRO A 41 -4.09 0.60 9.43
N MET A 42 -3.14 -0.25 9.06
CA MET A 42 -3.42 -1.60 8.63
C MET A 42 -3.60 -2.54 9.83
N GLN A 43 -4.28 -3.67 9.62
CA GLN A 43 -4.42 -4.72 10.64
C GLN A 43 -3.17 -5.58 10.77
N ILE A 44 -2.31 -5.57 9.74
CA ILE A 44 -1.05 -6.30 9.72
C ILE A 44 0.06 -5.45 10.36
N MET A 45 1.05 -6.13 10.94
CA MET A 45 2.26 -5.50 11.43
C MET A 45 3.42 -5.78 10.48
N HIS A 46 4.23 -4.77 10.22
CA HIS A 46 5.48 -4.91 9.47
C HIS A 46 6.65 -4.64 10.39
N ASN A 47 7.60 -5.58 10.45
CA ASN A 47 8.73 -5.53 11.38
C ASN A 47 8.32 -5.29 12.85
N GLY A 48 7.21 -5.89 13.28
CA GLY A 48 6.68 -5.77 14.64
C GLY A 48 6.10 -4.39 14.98
N LYS A 49 5.87 -3.53 13.97
CA LYS A 49 5.27 -2.21 14.13
C LYS A 49 4.03 -2.07 13.26
N THR A 50 3.15 -1.16 13.64
CA THR A 50 2.01 -0.75 12.81
C THR A 50 2.52 -0.25 11.45
N CYS A 51 1.79 -0.60 10.41
CA CYS A 51 1.96 -0.01 9.09
C CYS A 51 0.66 0.65 8.66
N TRP A 52 0.74 1.58 7.71
CA TRP A 52 -0.39 2.31 7.21
C TRP A 52 -0.41 2.30 5.68
N VAL A 53 -1.59 2.37 5.09
CA VAL A 53 -1.80 2.45 3.64
C VAL A 53 -2.51 3.74 3.28
N ALA A 54 -2.05 4.39 2.22
CA ALA A 54 -2.65 5.62 1.73
C ALA A 54 -4.10 5.40 1.26
N ARG A 55 -4.96 6.41 1.45
CA ARG A 55 -6.33 6.43 0.87
C ARG A 55 -6.33 6.53 -0.66
N SER A 56 -5.20 6.92 -1.21
CA SER A 56 -4.71 6.65 -2.56
C SER A 56 -5.37 5.52 -3.37
N VAL A 57 -5.73 5.76 -4.64
CA VAL A 57 -5.91 4.71 -5.66
C VAL A 57 -4.57 4.04 -5.99
N ALA A 58 -3.47 4.80 -6.02
CA ALA A 58 -2.12 4.23 -6.14
C ALA A 58 -1.64 3.65 -4.80
N SER A 59 -1.01 2.47 -4.84
CA SER A 59 -0.54 1.75 -3.65
C SER A 59 0.63 2.50 -3.01
N ARG A 60 0.45 2.92 -1.76
CA ARG A 60 1.51 3.56 -0.99
C ARG A 60 1.40 3.19 0.47
N TYR A 61 2.54 2.85 1.05
CA TYR A 61 2.63 2.34 2.39
C TYR A 61 3.56 3.20 3.22
N LEU A 62 3.18 3.40 4.47
CA LEU A 62 4.00 3.99 5.52
C LEU A 62 4.31 2.89 6.52
N PHE A 63 5.59 2.59 6.74
CA PHE A 63 5.99 1.45 7.58
C PHE A 63 7.38 1.64 8.18
N HIS A 64 7.71 0.80 9.16
CA HIS A 64 9.03 0.77 9.76
C HIS A 64 9.95 -0.17 8.99
N SER A 65 11.15 0.30 8.64
CA SER A 65 12.18 -0.49 7.92
C SER A 65 12.76 -1.68 8.72
N GLY A 66 12.35 -1.88 9.96
CA GLY A 66 12.96 -2.83 10.90
C GLY A 66 14.32 -2.39 11.46
N LYS A 67 14.85 -1.25 10.99
CA LYS A 67 16.11 -0.65 11.45
C LYS A 67 15.81 0.59 12.30
N ALA A 68 16.10 1.79 11.79
CA ALA A 68 16.04 3.04 12.54
C ALA A 68 15.21 4.14 11.83
N ARG A 69 14.31 3.76 10.91
CA ARG A 69 13.53 4.73 10.13
C ARG A 69 12.14 4.24 9.76
N TRP A 70 11.21 5.20 9.72
CA TRP A 70 9.92 5.10 9.04
C TRP A 70 10.10 5.45 7.58
N CYS A 71 9.46 4.70 6.68
CA CYS A 71 9.60 4.83 5.23
C CYS A 71 8.23 4.98 4.58
N ILE A 72 8.16 5.76 3.50
CA ILE A 72 7.02 5.78 2.58
C ILE A 72 7.48 5.15 1.27
N SER A 73 6.82 4.08 0.84
CA SER A 73 7.19 3.34 -0.37
C SER A 73 5.96 2.82 -1.12
N LYS A 74 6.19 2.31 -2.32
CA LYS A 74 5.19 1.60 -3.15
C LYS A 74 4.80 0.25 -2.56
N GLN A 75 5.68 -0.38 -1.78
CA GLN A 75 5.50 -1.73 -1.23
C GLN A 75 5.98 -1.82 0.22
N LEU A 76 5.50 -2.81 0.97
CA LEU A 76 6.01 -3.17 2.28
C LEU A 76 7.31 -3.99 2.13
N ASP A 77 8.45 -3.31 2.10
CA ASP A 77 9.78 -3.91 1.90
C ASP A 77 10.76 -3.53 3.03
N ASP A 78 12.07 -3.56 2.75
CA ASP A 78 13.13 -3.14 3.68
C ASP A 78 13.38 -1.61 3.70
N GLY A 79 12.60 -0.86 2.91
CA GLY A 79 12.71 0.58 2.72
C GLY A 79 13.87 1.02 1.84
N ALA A 80 14.60 0.12 1.15
CA ALA A 80 15.73 0.49 0.30
C ALA A 80 15.29 1.34 -0.91
N ARG A 81 14.07 1.13 -1.41
CA ARG A 81 13.48 1.84 -2.56
C ARG A 81 12.36 2.79 -2.16
N CYS A 82 12.36 3.27 -0.92
CA CYS A 82 11.37 4.23 -0.47
C CYS A 82 11.49 5.58 -1.20
N TRP A 83 10.43 6.37 -1.18
CA TRP A 83 10.41 7.74 -1.71
C TRP A 83 10.76 8.78 -0.65
N ALA A 84 10.47 8.46 0.61
CA ALA A 84 10.74 9.32 1.75
C ALA A 84 11.02 8.47 2.99
N TYR A 85 11.85 8.97 3.90
CA TYR A 85 12.02 8.38 5.22
C TYR A 85 12.24 9.42 6.30
N VAL A 86 11.93 9.07 7.55
CA VAL A 86 12.25 9.86 8.73
C VAL A 86 12.87 8.98 9.80
N ALA A 87 13.78 9.53 10.59
CA ALA A 87 14.41 8.82 11.68
C ALA A 87 13.37 8.37 12.71
N ALA A 88 13.43 7.11 13.10
CA ALA A 88 12.57 6.53 14.11
C ALA A 88 13.38 6.35 15.41
N PRO A 89 13.06 7.10 16.48
CA PRO A 89 13.66 6.86 17.79
C PRO A 89 13.48 5.42 18.25
N GLU A 90 14.35 4.95 19.13
CA GLU A 90 14.21 3.63 19.74
C GLU A 90 12.84 3.51 20.42
N GLY A 91 12.14 2.41 20.17
CA GLY A 91 10.78 2.20 20.67
C GLY A 91 9.67 3.01 19.99
N SER A 92 9.98 3.85 18.98
CA SER A 92 8.96 4.61 18.24
C SER A 92 7.90 3.69 17.63
N GLN A 93 6.63 4.01 17.86
CA GLN A 93 5.46 3.30 17.31
C GLN A 93 4.65 4.16 16.33
N ASP A 94 5.01 5.43 16.23
CA ASP A 94 4.26 6.43 15.47
C ASP A 94 5.25 7.35 14.71
N PRO A 95 5.17 7.42 13.37
CA PRO A 95 6.00 8.33 12.59
C PRO A 95 5.70 9.81 12.87
N SER A 96 4.51 10.19 13.36
CA SER A 96 4.20 11.59 13.68
C SER A 96 5.00 12.14 14.87
N ALA A 97 5.57 11.25 15.69
CA ALA A 97 6.43 11.61 16.83
C ALA A 97 7.92 11.65 16.46
N SER A 98 8.27 11.57 15.17
CA SER A 98 9.65 11.56 14.72
C SER A 98 10.29 12.95 14.89
N PRO A 99 11.52 13.05 15.43
CA PRO A 99 12.10 14.31 15.88
C PRO A 99 12.69 15.20 14.77
N GLY A 100 12.76 14.71 13.53
CA GLY A 100 13.45 15.38 12.43
C GLY A 100 12.61 15.51 11.17
N PRO A 101 13.07 16.32 10.20
CA PRO A 101 12.41 16.43 8.90
C PRO A 101 12.45 15.11 8.15
N TRP A 102 11.45 14.88 7.31
CA TRP A 102 11.49 13.79 6.35
C TRP A 102 12.63 14.03 5.35
N THR A 103 13.40 12.99 5.05
CA THR A 103 14.36 12.99 3.95
C THR A 103 13.68 12.41 2.73
N VAL A 104 13.79 13.10 1.60
CA VAL A 104 13.14 12.74 0.33
C VAL A 104 14.16 12.68 -0.80
N CYS A 105 13.89 11.84 -1.79
CA CYS A 105 14.67 11.77 -3.02
C CYS A 105 14.14 12.81 -4.03
N ASP A 106 14.99 13.75 -4.43
CA ASP A 106 14.61 14.85 -5.34
C ASP A 106 14.84 14.50 -6.83
N THR A 107 14.55 15.43 -7.74
CA THR A 107 14.66 15.24 -9.19
C THR A 107 16.04 14.86 -9.69
N ASP A 108 17.09 15.27 -8.98
CA ASP A 108 18.49 14.93 -9.23
C ASP A 108 18.92 13.59 -8.59
N ALA A 109 17.96 12.82 -8.06
CA ALA A 109 18.16 11.57 -7.33
C ALA A 109 18.95 11.70 -6.00
N GLU A 110 19.23 12.93 -5.57
CA GLU A 110 19.86 13.21 -4.29
C GLU A 110 18.85 13.17 -3.15
N TRP A 111 19.32 12.71 -1.99
CA TRP A 111 18.51 12.61 -0.78
C TRP A 111 18.73 13.81 0.12
N ARG A 112 17.68 14.58 0.40
CA ARG A 112 17.76 15.79 1.22
C ARG A 112 16.65 15.86 2.26
N PRO A 113 16.93 16.43 3.45
CA PRO A 113 15.88 16.84 4.37
C PRO A 113 14.93 17.84 3.70
N ASP A 114 13.62 17.59 3.80
CA ASP A 114 12.56 18.48 3.33
C ASP A 114 11.71 18.92 4.54
N PRO A 115 12.01 20.09 5.14
CA PRO A 115 11.29 20.60 6.30
C PRO A 115 9.81 20.92 6.03
N ALA A 116 9.40 21.04 4.77
CA ALA A 116 8.01 21.26 4.43
C ALA A 116 7.18 19.99 4.62
N VAL A 117 7.81 18.81 4.54
CA VAL A 117 7.13 17.53 4.71
C VAL A 117 6.89 17.23 6.18
N THR A 118 5.62 17.15 6.56
CA THR A 118 5.18 16.90 7.93
C THR A 118 4.35 15.64 8.03
N SER A 119 4.39 14.99 9.20
CA SER A 119 3.55 13.85 9.56
C SER A 119 2.73 14.16 10.81
N GLU A 120 1.40 14.13 10.70
CA GLU A 120 0.46 14.45 11.78
C GLU A 120 -0.44 13.25 12.09
N ALA A 121 -0.58 12.93 13.37
CA ALA A 121 -1.54 11.96 13.87
C ALA A 121 -2.97 12.51 13.79
N VAL A 122 -3.83 11.88 12.98
CA VAL A 122 -5.22 12.26 12.77
C VAL A 122 -6.18 11.10 13.04
N PRO A 123 -7.46 11.35 13.36
CA PRO A 123 -8.44 10.28 13.48
C PRO A 123 -8.57 9.46 12.18
N ALA A 124 -8.52 8.13 12.27
CA ALA A 124 -8.87 7.25 11.17
C ALA A 124 -10.32 7.51 10.73
N CYS A 125 -10.57 7.63 9.41
CA CYS A 125 -11.93 7.85 8.93
C CYS A 125 -12.67 6.54 8.61
N ASN A 126 -12.03 5.39 8.83
CA ASN A 126 -12.58 4.07 8.48
C ASN A 126 -13.07 4.01 7.03
N ASP A 127 -12.23 4.50 6.11
CA ASP A 127 -12.55 4.49 4.68
C ASP A 127 -12.77 3.05 4.18
N LYS A 128 -13.92 2.79 3.56
CA LYS A 128 -14.28 1.45 3.07
C LYS A 128 -13.38 0.97 1.94
N PHE A 129 -12.90 1.88 1.08
CA PHE A 129 -11.98 1.53 -0.01
C PHE A 129 -10.62 1.12 0.54
N VAL A 130 -10.16 1.79 1.60
CA VAL A 130 -8.93 1.38 2.30
C VAL A 130 -9.11 0.02 2.97
N GLN A 131 -10.23 -0.21 3.66
CA GLN A 131 -10.51 -1.51 4.26
C GLN A 131 -10.55 -2.64 3.23
N LEU A 132 -11.11 -2.39 2.04
CA LEU A 132 -11.08 -3.32 0.93
C LEU A 132 -9.65 -3.57 0.45
N ARG A 133 -8.84 -2.53 0.22
CA ARG A 133 -7.43 -2.68 -0.18
C ARG A 133 -6.62 -3.50 0.83
N MET A 134 -6.82 -3.23 2.11
CA MET A 134 -6.21 -4.01 3.20
C MET A 134 -6.64 -5.48 3.18
N SER A 135 -7.89 -5.76 2.84
CA SER A 135 -8.37 -7.15 2.71
C SER A 135 -7.75 -7.86 1.51
N LEU A 136 -7.49 -7.14 0.41
CA LEU A 136 -6.80 -7.70 -0.75
C LEU A 136 -5.33 -8.00 -0.44
N ASP A 137 -4.63 -7.10 0.25
CA ASP A 137 -3.25 -7.34 0.70
C ASP A 137 -3.16 -8.61 1.56
N GLN A 138 -4.13 -8.83 2.47
CA GLN A 138 -4.21 -10.06 3.27
C GLN A 138 -4.49 -11.30 2.42
N GLU A 139 -5.31 -11.18 1.39
CA GLU A 139 -5.61 -12.29 0.47
C GLU A 139 -4.39 -12.64 -0.39
N LEU A 140 -3.65 -11.63 -0.89
CA LEU A 140 -2.37 -11.83 -1.55
C LEU A 140 -1.35 -12.51 -0.62
N GLU A 141 -1.25 -12.09 0.64
CA GLU A 141 -0.39 -12.73 1.64
C GLU A 141 -0.74 -14.21 1.84
N LYS A 142 -2.04 -14.54 1.95
CA LYS A 142 -2.52 -15.93 2.05
C LYS A 142 -2.08 -16.79 0.85
N HIS A 143 -1.92 -16.17 -0.32
CA HIS A 143 -1.44 -16.83 -1.53
C HIS A 143 0.09 -16.68 -1.74
N ASN A 144 0.83 -16.17 -0.76
CA ASN A 144 2.26 -15.84 -0.83
C ASN A 144 2.63 -14.86 -1.95
N LEU A 145 1.70 -14.00 -2.37
CA LEU A 145 1.89 -13.03 -3.46
C LEU A 145 2.47 -11.68 -3.00
N ASN A 146 2.81 -11.56 -1.71
CA ASN A 146 3.50 -10.39 -1.15
C ASN A 146 4.99 -10.68 -0.82
N ASP A 147 5.43 -11.94 -0.90
CA ASP A 147 6.83 -12.27 -0.65
C ASP A 147 7.71 -11.98 -1.89
N PRO A 148 8.81 -11.22 -1.77
CA PRO A 148 9.67 -10.89 -2.90
C PRO A 148 10.29 -12.10 -3.62
N LYS A 149 10.43 -13.27 -2.99
CA LYS A 149 10.94 -14.48 -3.65
C LYS A 149 9.82 -15.15 -4.43
N ALA A 150 8.64 -15.30 -3.82
CA ALA A 150 7.47 -15.85 -4.49
C ALA A 150 7.05 -15.00 -5.70
N LEU A 151 7.08 -13.67 -5.59
CA LEU A 151 6.87 -12.75 -6.71
C LEU A 151 7.89 -12.97 -7.84
N ARG A 152 9.17 -13.16 -7.50
CA ARG A 152 10.22 -13.48 -8.49
C ARG A 152 10.02 -14.82 -9.17
N GLU A 153 9.57 -15.84 -8.43
CA GLU A 153 9.26 -17.15 -9.00
C GLU A 153 8.03 -17.10 -9.92
N LEU A 154 7.01 -16.35 -9.52
CA LEU A 154 5.82 -16.14 -10.34
C LEU A 154 6.14 -15.35 -11.60
N TRP A 155 6.96 -14.30 -11.48
CA TRP A 155 7.45 -13.53 -12.63
C TRP A 155 8.19 -14.41 -13.63
N LYS A 156 9.08 -15.30 -13.18
CA LYS A 156 9.78 -16.24 -14.07
C LYS A 156 8.84 -17.18 -14.83
N ARG A 157 7.65 -17.46 -14.30
CA ARG A 157 6.62 -18.24 -15.01
C ARG A 157 5.87 -17.39 -16.03
N LEU A 158 5.69 -16.11 -15.74
CA LEU A 158 5.06 -15.14 -16.63
C LEU A 158 5.97 -14.79 -17.81
N ASP A 159 7.17 -14.30 -17.50
CA ASP A 159 8.23 -13.92 -18.44
C ASP A 159 9.03 -15.16 -18.89
N CYS A 160 8.35 -16.05 -19.61
CA CYS A 160 8.96 -17.27 -20.15
C CYS A 160 10.08 -16.98 -21.16
N ASN A 161 10.02 -15.82 -21.82
CA ASN A 161 10.93 -15.46 -22.90
C ASN A 161 12.19 -14.71 -22.39
N GLY A 162 12.16 -14.20 -21.15
CA GLY A 162 13.28 -13.57 -20.46
C GLY A 162 13.59 -12.15 -20.94
N ASN A 163 12.63 -11.45 -21.56
CA ASN A 163 12.79 -10.09 -22.06
C ASN A 163 12.59 -9.02 -20.97
N GLY A 164 12.15 -9.42 -19.76
CA GLY A 164 11.90 -8.50 -18.66
C GLY A 164 10.57 -7.75 -18.72
N MET A 165 9.69 -8.07 -19.68
CA MET A 165 8.41 -7.39 -19.92
C MET A 165 7.29 -8.40 -20.20
N ALA A 166 6.12 -8.21 -19.61
CA ALA A 166 4.97 -9.09 -19.81
C ALA A 166 3.86 -8.40 -20.61
N SER A 167 3.40 -9.07 -21.67
CA SER A 167 2.22 -8.67 -22.43
C SER A 167 0.92 -9.08 -21.71
N LEU A 168 -0.18 -8.42 -22.06
CA LEU A 168 -1.52 -8.82 -21.61
C LEU A 168 -1.83 -10.31 -21.87
N ALA A 169 -1.34 -10.86 -22.99
CA ALA A 169 -1.54 -12.27 -23.32
C ALA A 169 -0.78 -13.22 -22.39
N GLU A 170 0.43 -12.84 -21.97
CA GLU A 170 1.21 -13.61 -20.99
C GLU A 170 0.54 -13.56 -19.61
N VAL A 171 0.02 -12.39 -19.22
CA VAL A 171 -0.72 -12.24 -17.96
C VAL A 171 -2.01 -13.07 -17.99
N ASP A 172 -2.79 -13.02 -19.07
CA ASP A 172 -4.02 -13.83 -19.24
C ASP A 172 -3.70 -15.32 -19.12
N LYS A 173 -2.64 -15.78 -19.77
CA LYS A 173 -2.18 -17.17 -19.68
C LYS A 173 -1.81 -17.54 -18.25
N LEU A 174 -1.06 -16.69 -17.54
CA LEU A 174 -0.69 -16.94 -16.13
C LEU A 174 -1.94 -17.11 -15.26
N VAL A 175 -2.89 -16.17 -15.35
CA VAL A 175 -4.14 -16.23 -14.58
C VAL A 175 -4.90 -17.53 -14.87
N VAL A 176 -5.06 -17.87 -16.15
CA VAL A 176 -5.73 -19.10 -16.58
C VAL A 176 -5.03 -20.35 -16.03
N ASP A 177 -3.71 -20.42 -16.09
CA ASP A 177 -2.93 -21.57 -15.61
C ASP A 177 -3.00 -21.70 -14.07
N MET A 178 -2.96 -20.58 -13.34
CA MET A 178 -3.04 -20.57 -11.88
C MET A 178 -4.44 -20.95 -11.37
N VAL A 179 -5.49 -20.52 -12.07
CA VAL A 179 -6.87 -20.91 -11.78
C VAL A 179 -7.11 -22.38 -12.10
N LYS A 180 -6.67 -22.87 -13.27
CA LYS A 180 -6.76 -24.30 -13.63
C LYS A 180 -5.99 -25.18 -12.65
N GLY A 181 -4.83 -24.71 -12.19
CA GLY A 181 -4.01 -25.36 -11.17
C GLY A 181 -4.59 -25.30 -9.75
N LYS A 182 -5.78 -24.69 -9.55
CA LYS A 182 -6.43 -24.48 -8.25
C LYS A 182 -5.56 -23.73 -7.22
N THR A 183 -4.55 -23.02 -7.70
CA THR A 183 -3.71 -22.18 -6.84
C THR A 183 -4.42 -20.86 -6.56
N TRP A 184 -5.16 -20.36 -7.56
CA TRP A 184 -5.95 -19.13 -7.48
C TRP A 184 -7.45 -19.43 -7.59
N PRO A 185 -8.32 -18.66 -6.90
CA PRO A 185 -9.77 -18.77 -7.03
C PRO A 185 -10.31 -18.63 -8.46
N GLU A 186 -11.37 -19.37 -8.79
CA GLU A 186 -11.97 -19.37 -10.14
C GLU A 186 -12.47 -18.00 -10.59
N TRP A 187 -12.92 -17.16 -9.65
CA TRP A 187 -13.44 -15.83 -9.93
C TRP A 187 -12.39 -14.84 -10.44
N LEU A 188 -11.09 -15.13 -10.27
CA LEU A 188 -10.00 -14.30 -10.80
C LEU A 188 -9.85 -14.42 -12.32
N ASN A 189 -10.41 -15.47 -12.94
CA ASN A 189 -10.43 -15.59 -14.40
C ASN A 189 -11.54 -14.71 -15.00
N ASN A 190 -11.41 -13.39 -14.86
CA ASN A 190 -12.31 -12.40 -15.40
C ASN A 190 -11.57 -11.48 -16.38
N LYS A 191 -11.85 -11.65 -17.68
CA LYS A 191 -11.18 -10.90 -18.74
C LYS A 191 -11.36 -9.39 -18.65
N ALA A 192 -12.54 -8.93 -18.22
CA ALA A 192 -12.81 -7.49 -18.10
C ALA A 192 -12.03 -6.87 -16.93
N ALA A 193 -11.95 -7.58 -15.81
CA ALA A 193 -11.13 -7.19 -14.67
C ALA A 193 -9.65 -7.17 -15.03
N LEU A 194 -9.16 -8.22 -15.69
CA LEU A 194 -7.77 -8.33 -16.11
C LEU A 194 -7.35 -7.20 -17.05
N MET A 195 -8.18 -6.85 -18.04
CA MET A 195 -7.88 -5.72 -18.94
C MET A 195 -7.83 -4.38 -18.19
N ARG A 196 -8.67 -4.19 -17.17
CA ARG A 196 -8.64 -2.97 -16.34
C ARG A 196 -7.41 -2.93 -15.46
N ALA A 197 -7.05 -4.06 -14.85
CA ALA A 197 -5.85 -4.19 -14.03
C ALA A 197 -4.57 -3.96 -14.83
N PHE A 198 -4.48 -4.55 -16.02
CA PHE A 198 -3.36 -4.35 -16.92
C PHE A 198 -3.21 -2.88 -17.32
N LYS A 199 -4.33 -2.25 -17.69
CA LYS A 199 -4.33 -0.83 -18.06
C LYS A 199 -3.95 0.08 -16.90
N ALA A 200 -4.38 -0.23 -15.67
CA ALA A 200 -3.99 0.52 -14.48
C ALA A 200 -2.50 0.34 -14.18
N ALA A 201 -1.98 -0.89 -14.24
CA ALA A 201 -0.56 -1.15 -14.03
C ALA A 201 0.35 -0.45 -15.06
N ASP A 202 -0.05 -0.44 -16.34
CA ASP A 202 0.66 0.21 -17.44
C ASP A 202 0.59 1.75 -17.37
N LEU A 203 -0.61 2.32 -17.18
CA LEU A 203 -0.81 3.78 -17.27
C LEU A 203 -0.65 4.54 -15.96
N ASP A 204 -1.13 3.97 -14.84
CA ASP A 204 -1.15 4.68 -13.55
C ASP A 204 0.12 4.38 -12.75
N GLU A 205 0.72 3.21 -12.95
CA GLU A 205 1.86 2.71 -12.19
C GLU A 205 3.14 2.49 -13.03
N GLY A 206 3.04 2.60 -14.35
CA GLY A 206 4.11 2.42 -15.34
C GLY A 206 4.30 3.62 -16.28
N ASP A 207 4.91 3.40 -17.46
CA ASP A 207 5.23 4.46 -18.42
C ASP A 207 4.28 4.54 -19.63
N GLY A 208 3.29 3.65 -19.69
CA GLY A 208 2.28 3.59 -20.75
C GLY A 208 2.79 3.03 -22.07
N ASP A 209 3.85 2.22 -22.06
CA ASP A 209 4.40 1.57 -23.24
C ASP A 209 3.61 0.33 -23.71
N GLY A 210 2.58 -0.07 -22.96
CA GLY A 210 1.73 -1.22 -23.24
C GLY A 210 2.27 -2.54 -22.70
N TRP A 211 3.28 -2.49 -21.83
CA TRP A 211 3.88 -3.64 -21.16
C TRP A 211 3.80 -3.48 -19.65
N VAL A 212 3.96 -4.60 -18.95
CA VAL A 212 4.17 -4.59 -17.49
C VAL A 212 5.57 -5.07 -17.21
N GLU A 213 6.33 -4.32 -16.42
CA GLU A 213 7.64 -4.70 -15.94
C GLU A 213 7.59 -5.38 -14.56
N MET A 214 8.70 -6.01 -14.15
CA MET A 214 8.82 -6.63 -12.82
C MET A 214 8.51 -5.64 -11.67
N GLY A 215 8.83 -4.35 -11.84
CA GLY A 215 8.54 -3.31 -10.84
C GLY A 215 7.05 -3.02 -10.66
N GLU A 216 6.27 -3.22 -11.72
CA GLU A 216 4.82 -2.98 -11.79
C GLU A 216 4.01 -4.23 -11.48
N PHE A 217 4.62 -5.41 -11.60
CA PHE A 217 3.96 -6.71 -11.46
C PHE A 217 3.16 -6.87 -10.15
N HIS A 218 3.68 -6.34 -9.04
CA HIS A 218 2.96 -6.39 -7.77
C HIS A 218 1.69 -5.53 -7.78
N CYS A 219 1.72 -4.36 -8.42
CA CYS A 219 0.53 -3.53 -8.57
C CYS A 219 -0.49 -4.19 -9.50
N LEU A 220 -0.02 -4.80 -10.59
CA LEU A 220 -0.89 -5.60 -11.46
C LEU A 220 -1.64 -6.69 -10.67
N LEU A 221 -0.95 -7.42 -9.80
CA LEU A 221 -1.60 -8.45 -8.97
C LEU A 221 -2.65 -7.84 -8.02
N LEU A 222 -2.34 -6.71 -7.39
CA LEU A 222 -3.31 -6.00 -6.56
C LEU A 222 -4.56 -5.59 -7.36
N ASP A 223 -4.36 -5.02 -8.54
CA ASP A 223 -5.46 -4.55 -9.38
C ASP A 223 -6.30 -5.71 -9.95
N ILE A 224 -5.70 -6.87 -10.22
CA ILE A 224 -6.43 -8.08 -10.64
C ILE A 224 -7.39 -8.55 -9.55
N PHE A 225 -6.97 -8.47 -8.28
CA PHE A 225 -7.82 -8.84 -7.15
C PHE A 225 -8.86 -7.76 -6.81
N TRP A 226 -8.66 -6.52 -7.28
CA TRP A 226 -9.55 -5.39 -7.05
C TRP A 226 -10.74 -5.31 -8.02
N PHE A 227 -10.50 -5.53 -9.32
CA PHE A 227 -11.52 -5.35 -10.38
C PHE A 227 -12.48 -6.55 -10.55
#